data_AF-X1RHX6-F1
#
_entry.id   AF-X1RHX6-F1
#
_cell.length_a   1.000
_cell.length_b   1.000
_cell.length_c   1.000
_cell.angle_alpha   90.00
_cell.angle_beta   90.00
_cell.angle_gamma   90.00
#
_symmetry.space_group_name_H-M   'P 1'
#
loop_
_entity.id
_entity.type
_entity.pdbx_description
1 polymer ?
#
loop_
_entity_poly.entity_id
_entity_poly.type
_entity_poly.pdbx_seq_one_letter_code
_entity_poly.pdbx_strand_id
1 'polypeptide(L)' 'MPVRMLGEKFYMVEDLIDILPLSKQSIQVYIRSGKLPGRRIGKFYYVSQASLKNFLKGRDKSAIEAEGMQKI' A
#
# COMPACT_ATOMS: atom_id res chain seq x y z
N MET A 1 -1.66 12.43 -10.37
CA MET A 1 -0.25 12.88 -10.30
C MET A 1 0.27 12.74 -8.87
N PRO A 2 1.47 12.13 -8.66
CA PRO A 2 2.02 11.90 -7.32
C PRO A 2 2.42 13.19 -6.62
N VAL A 3 2.15 13.26 -5.31
CA VAL A 3 2.52 14.38 -4.44
C VAL A 3 3.90 14.12 -3.84
N ARG A 4 4.74 15.14 -3.73
CA ARG A 4 6.02 15.04 -3.02
C ARG A 4 5.92 15.67 -1.63
N MET A 5 6.28 14.92 -0.60
CA MET A 5 6.33 15.38 0.79
C MET A 5 7.63 14.90 1.42
N LEU A 6 8.37 15.78 2.10
CA LEU A 6 9.65 15.45 2.75
C LEU A 6 10.67 14.77 1.80
N GLY A 7 10.66 15.12 0.51
CA GLY A 7 11.53 14.50 -0.50
C GLY A 7 11.08 13.13 -1.00
N GLU A 8 10.04 12.53 -0.41
CA GLU A 8 9.45 11.26 -0.85
C GLU A 8 8.21 11.46 -1.75
N LYS A 9 7.96 10.48 -2.63
CA LYS A 9 6.77 10.42 -3.47
C LYS A 9 5.65 9.67 -2.77
N PHE A 10 4.46 10.26 -2.83
CA PHE A 10 3.21 9.69 -2.34
C PHE A 10 2.17 9.63 -3.44
N TYR A 11 1.38 8.57 -3.40
CA TYR A 11 0.30 8.30 -4.33
C TYR A 11 -1.03 8.37 -3.58
N MET A 12 -1.97 9.15 -4.12
CA MET A 12 -3.35 9.15 -3.66
C MET A 12 -4.09 7.93 -4.22
N VAL A 13 -5.30 7.68 -3.72
CA VAL A 13 -6.15 6.60 -4.25
C VAL A 13 -6.38 6.76 -5.75
N GLU A 14 -6.59 8.00 -6.20
CA GLU A 14 -6.78 8.34 -7.61
C GLU A 14 -5.55 7.95 -8.46
N ASP A 15 -4.34 8.21 -7.96
CA ASP A 15 -3.10 7.83 -8.66
C ASP A 15 -2.94 6.30 -8.72
N LEU A 16 -3.35 5.61 -7.64
CA LEU A 16 -3.22 4.16 -7.55
C LEU A 16 -4.13 3.41 -8.52
N ILE A 17 -5.23 4.03 -8.99
CA ILE A 17 -6.11 3.45 -10.01
C ILE A 17 -5.40 3.34 -11.35
N ASP A 18 -4.54 4.31 -11.67
CA ASP A 18 -3.77 4.31 -12.92
C ASP A 18 -2.57 3.35 -12.85
N ILE A 19 -2.05 3.11 -11.63
CA ILE A 19 -0.85 2.28 -11.41
C ILE A 19 -1.20 0.81 -11.21
N LEU A 20 -2.28 0.53 -10.48
CA LEU A 20 -2.72 -0.82 -10.16
C LEU A 20 -3.92 -1.18 -11.03
N PRO A 21 -4.00 -2.40 -11.57
CA PRO A 21 -5.17 -2.89 -12.28
C PRO A 21 -6.31 -3.23 -11.28
N LEU A 22 -6.67 -2.29 -10.42
CA LEU A 22 -7.64 -2.44 -9.32
C LEU A 22 -8.64 -1.28 -9.31
N SER A 23 -9.87 -1.59 -8.89
CA SER A 23 -10.88 -0.55 -8.70
C SER A 23 -10.52 0.37 -7.53
N LYS A 24 -11.05 1.60 -7.58
CA LYS A 24 -11.00 2.56 -6.45
C LYS A 24 -11.43 1.92 -5.13
N GLN A 25 -12.51 1.13 -5.16
CA GLN A 25 -13.07 0.47 -3.99
C GLN A 25 -12.10 -0.57 -3.43
N SER A 26 -11.53 -1.42 -4.29
CA SER A 26 -10.52 -2.42 -3.91
C SER A 26 -9.29 -1.77 -3.26
N ILE A 27 -8.78 -0.69 -3.85
CA ILE A 27 -7.64 0.06 -3.31
C ILE A 27 -7.97 0.59 -1.90
N GLN A 28 -9.15 1.22 -1.73
CA GLN A 28 -9.56 1.71 -0.42
C GLN A 28 -9.73 0.57 0.60
N VAL A 29 -10.28 -0.58 0.21
CA VAL A 29 -10.37 -1.76 1.08
C VAL A 29 -8.98 -2.24 1.47
N TYR A 30 -8.01 -2.27 0.56
CA TYR A 30 -6.64 -2.69 0.86
C TYR A 30 -5.94 -1.72 1.82
N ILE A 31 -6.17 -0.43 1.68
CA ILE A 31 -5.65 0.57 2.61
C ILE A 31 -6.31 0.44 3.99
N ARG A 32 -7.64 0.34 4.05
CA ARG A 32 -8.39 0.21 5.31
C ARG A 32 -8.09 -1.10 6.06
N SER A 33 -7.84 -2.18 5.34
CA SER A 33 -7.47 -3.49 5.92
C SER A 33 -5.98 -3.62 6.25
N GLY A 34 -5.15 -2.62 5.93
CA GLY A 34 -3.71 -2.66 6.16
C GLY A 34 -2.91 -3.52 5.17
N LYS A 35 -3.56 -4.11 4.16
CA LYS A 35 -2.88 -4.85 3.07
C LYS A 35 -1.96 -3.94 2.25
N LEU A 36 -2.40 -2.70 2.01
CA LEU A 36 -1.61 -1.65 1.38
C LEU A 36 -1.36 -0.54 2.40
N PRO A 37 -0.17 -0.43 2.99
CA PRO A 37 0.10 0.59 4.00
C PRO A 37 -0.08 2.00 3.40
N GLY A 38 -1.00 2.77 3.97
CA GLY A 38 -1.26 4.16 3.59
C GLY A 38 -1.54 5.02 4.81
N ARG A 39 -1.17 6.29 4.75
CA ARG A 39 -1.40 7.28 5.81
C ARG A 39 -2.55 8.20 5.42
N ARG A 40 -3.51 8.39 6.33
CA ARG A 40 -4.58 9.38 6.16
C ARG A 40 -4.06 10.76 6.56
N ILE A 41 -4.18 11.73 5.65
CA ILE A 41 -3.88 13.15 5.93
C ILE A 41 -5.09 13.96 5.45
N GLY A 42 -5.81 14.54 6.40
CA GLY A 42 -7.14 15.14 6.16
C GLY A 42 -8.14 14.10 5.63
N LYS A 43 -8.71 14.37 4.45
CA LYS A 43 -9.71 13.50 3.81
C LYS A 43 -9.12 12.43 2.88
N PHE A 44 -7.81 12.48 2.62
CA PHE A 44 -7.17 11.64 1.61
C PHE A 44 -6.25 10.60 2.24
N TYR A 45 -6.08 9.49 1.54
CA TYR A 45 -5.06 8.48 1.83
C TYR A 45 -3.88 8.66 0.91
N TYR A 46 -2.69 8.55 1.48
CA TYR A 46 -1.42 8.66 0.79
C TYR A 46 -0.61 7.39 1.01
N VAL A 47 -0.18 6.76 -0.07
CA VAL A 47 0.68 5.58 -0.05
C VAL A 47 2.06 6.02 -0.51
N SER A 48 3.09 5.79 0.31
CA SER A 48 4.46 6.12 -0.08
C SER A 48 4.92 5.19 -1.19
N GLN A 49 5.86 5.66 -2.01
CA GLN A 49 6.49 4.82 -3.03
C GLN A 49 7.12 3.55 -2.44
N ALA A 50 7.71 3.62 -1.25
CA ALA A 50 8.27 2.46 -0.56
C ALA A 50 7.18 1.43 -0.20
N SER A 51 6.05 1.86 0.37
CA SER A 51 4.94 0.98 0.71
C SER A 51 4.33 0.34 -0.53
N LEU A 52 4.15 1.10 -1.62
CA LEU A 52 3.66 0.56 -2.89
C LEU A 52 4.62 -0.48 -3.47
N LYS A 53 5.93 -0.20 -3.46
CA LYS A 53 6.95 -1.15 -3.93
C LYS A 53 6.94 -2.44 -3.10
N ASN A 54 6.82 -2.33 -1.79
CA ASN A 54 6.75 -3.50 -0.89
C ASN A 54 5.46 -4.30 -1.11
N PHE A 55 4.33 -3.62 -1.36
CA PHE A 55 3.08 -4.27 -1.72
C PHE A 55 3.19 -5.06 -3.03
N LEU A 56 3.80 -4.47 -4.07
CA LEU A 56 3.96 -5.08 -5.39
C LEU A 56 4.95 -6.24 -5.42
N LYS A 57 5.97 -6.21 -4.56
CA LYS A 57 6.88 -7.35 -4.35
C LYS A 57 6.14 -8.57 -3.77
N GLY A 58 4.93 -8.37 -3.25
CA GLY A 58 4.22 -9.37 -2.46
C GLY A 58 4.86 -9.49 -1.07
N ARG A 59 4.09 -9.97 -0.09
CA ARG A 59 4.74 -10.81 0.92
C ARG A 59 5.07 -12.08 0.17
N ASP A 60 6.35 -12.31 -0.13
CA ASP A 60 6.77 -13.67 -0.48
C ASP A 60 6.11 -14.60 0.56
N LYS A 61 5.43 -15.65 0.10
CA LYS A 61 4.81 -16.66 0.97
C LYS A 61 5.75 -17.09 2.11
N SER A 62 7.06 -17.04 1.86
CA SER A 62 8.14 -17.31 2.82
C SER A 62 8.08 -16.48 4.10
N ALA A 63 7.62 -15.22 4.09
CA ALA A 63 7.53 -14.41 5.30
C ALA A 63 6.31 -14.75 6.17
N ILE A 64 5.20 -15.17 5.53
CA ILE A 64 3.99 -15.62 6.24
C ILE A 64 4.23 -17.01 6.84
N GLU A 65 4.98 -17.87 6.16
CA GLU A 65 5.40 -19.19 6.65
C GLU A 65 6.41 -19.06 7.82
N ALA A 66 7.32 -18.09 7.79
CA ALA A 66 8.27 -17.83 8.87
C ALA A 66 7.59 -17.36 10.18
N GLU A 67 6.55 -16.51 10.09
CA GLU A 67 5.77 -16.07 11.27
C GLU A 67 4.83 -17.18 11.79
N GLY A 68 4.38 -18.10 10.92
CA GLY A 68 3.59 -19.26 11.31
C GLY A 68 4.39 -20.35 12.03
N MET A 69 5.69 -20.50 11.70
CA MET A 69 6.57 -21.50 12.29
C MET A 69 7.11 -21.11 13.69
N GLN A 70 6.99 -19.84 14.09
CA GLN A 70 7.44 -19.35 15.41
C GLN A 70 6.42 -19.55 16.54
N LYS A 71 5.26 -20.18 16.27
CA LYS A 71 4.21 -20.46 17.26
C LYS A 71 3.89 -21.95 17.46
N ILE A 72 4.76 -22.87 17.03
CA ILE A 72 4.65 -24.30 17.33
C ILE A 72 5.83 -24.73 18.19
#